data_AF-A0A920UZ68-F1
#
_entry.id   AF-A0A920UZ68-F1
#
_cell.length_a   1.000
_cell.length_b   1.000
_cell.length_c   1.000
_cell.angle_alpha   90.00
_cell.angle_beta   90.00
_cell.angle_gamma   90.00
#
_symmetry.space_group_name_H-M   'P 1'
#
loop_
_entity.id
_entity.type
_entity.pdbx_description
1 polymer ?
#
loop_
_entity_poly.entity_id
_entity_poly.type
_entity_poly.pdbx_seq_one_letter_code
_entity_poly.pdbx_strand_id
1 'polypeptide(L)'
;MRSDKVVKKIKPFCLRNHYGLSVRSEDFAGQHVVFCCITFGALRRDLARVNKLAALVSRLGSRNARVVVIIQAGFVVNQELSERLDSVIEVLFDPDDSVSRMFRGISGHDPVESPAVFWILGPAGDLVKWFNSDDFEGALEGLISYFSARRLIGDCVPDAPLQQIQFGTSLTFGSGEWFAEKRVVVCGVPGAFTPICNREHLPGYIAAAAEMCATGVDHVVCIAVNDAYVMDAWARATNISDKLSMLADGSGCFTRGMGLTLDLRGSGLGMRSRRYAMYVERGVIIHMNVEAGFDVRVSDAASMLRLLKA
;
A
#
# COMPACT_ATOMS: atom_id res chain seq x y z
N MET A 1 -2.38 10.36 -12.72
CA MET A 1 -2.92 9.31 -11.82
C MET A 1 -3.93 9.90 -10.83
N ARG A 2 -5.18 9.46 -10.87
CA ARG A 2 -6.20 9.76 -9.83
C ARG A 2 -6.52 8.49 -9.06
N SER A 3 -6.87 8.62 -7.79
CA SER A 3 -7.26 7.48 -6.94
C SER A 3 -8.10 7.96 -5.78
N ASP A 4 -9.19 7.25 -5.48
CA ASP A 4 -10.01 7.51 -4.29
C ASP A 4 -10.12 6.28 -3.40
N LYS A 5 -10.08 6.51 -2.08
CA LYS A 5 -10.50 5.51 -1.10
C LYS A 5 -12.03 5.45 -1.13
N VAL A 6 -12.55 4.29 -1.43
CA VAL A 6 -13.99 3.98 -1.42
C VAL A 6 -14.12 2.71 -0.62
N VAL A 7 -15.06 2.63 0.33
CA VAL A 7 -15.48 1.35 0.93
C VAL A 7 -16.94 1.19 0.56
N LYS A 8 -17.20 0.39 -0.48
CA LYS A 8 -18.56 0.14 -0.96
C LYS A 8 -18.73 -1.34 -1.26
N LYS A 9 -19.85 -1.88 -0.77
CA LYS A 9 -20.31 -3.21 -1.16
C LYS A 9 -20.57 -3.23 -2.66
N ILE A 10 -20.02 -4.24 -3.33
CA ILE A 10 -20.36 -4.54 -4.71
C ILE A 10 -21.62 -5.41 -4.74
N LYS A 11 -22.39 -5.33 -5.83
CA LYS A 11 -23.48 -6.28 -6.05
C LYS A 11 -22.87 -7.63 -6.43
N PRO A 12 -23.46 -8.76 -6.00
CA PRO A 12 -23.02 -10.07 -6.44
C PRO A 12 -23.04 -10.18 -7.97
N PHE A 13 -22.05 -10.86 -8.53
CA PHE A 13 -21.99 -11.14 -9.96
C PHE A 13 -21.52 -12.57 -10.22
N CYS A 14 -21.83 -13.07 -11.41
CA CYS A 14 -21.36 -14.35 -11.92
C CYS A 14 -20.95 -14.16 -13.38
N LEU A 15 -19.66 -14.28 -13.67
CA LEU A 15 -19.12 -14.21 -15.03
C LEU A 15 -18.53 -15.57 -15.43
N ARG A 16 -18.18 -15.72 -16.70
CA ARG A 16 -17.40 -16.88 -17.16
C ARG A 16 -15.93 -16.50 -17.30
N ASN A 17 -15.03 -17.39 -16.92
CA ASN A 17 -13.60 -17.23 -17.23
C ASN A 17 -13.26 -17.77 -18.63
N HIS A 18 -12.00 -17.66 -19.04
CA HIS A 18 -11.48 -18.12 -20.32
C HIS A 18 -11.55 -19.65 -20.52
N TYR A 19 -11.78 -20.44 -19.47
CA TYR A 19 -12.09 -21.87 -19.57
C TYR A 19 -13.59 -22.15 -19.69
N GLY A 20 -14.44 -21.11 -19.70
CA GLY A 20 -15.90 -21.25 -19.70
C GLY A 20 -16.50 -21.60 -18.34
N LEU A 21 -15.69 -21.63 -17.27
CA LEU A 21 -16.16 -21.92 -15.92
C LEU A 21 -16.81 -20.69 -15.30
N SER A 22 -17.83 -20.92 -14.47
CA SER A 22 -18.51 -19.85 -13.75
C SER A 22 -17.65 -19.38 -12.57
N VAL A 23 -17.49 -18.07 -12.45
CA VAL A 23 -16.75 -17.38 -11.37
C VAL A 23 -17.68 -16.36 -10.75
N ARG A 24 -17.93 -16.50 -9.45
CA ARG A 24 -18.78 -15.62 -8.65
C ARG A 24 -17.95 -14.63 -7.86
N SER A 25 -18.55 -13.49 -7.51
CA SER A 25 -17.93 -12.52 -6.61
C SER A 25 -17.50 -13.11 -5.25
N GLU A 26 -18.21 -14.14 -4.77
CA GLU A 26 -17.90 -14.83 -3.51
C GLU A 26 -16.62 -15.67 -3.56
N ASP A 27 -16.23 -16.12 -4.76
CA ASP A 27 -15.02 -16.95 -4.95
C ASP A 27 -13.72 -16.15 -4.71
N PHE A 28 -13.84 -14.84 -4.46
CA PHE A 28 -12.77 -13.90 -4.15
C PHE A 28 -12.62 -13.59 -2.66
N ALA A 29 -13.50 -14.13 -1.81
CA ALA A 29 -13.46 -13.86 -0.37
C ALA A 29 -12.11 -14.29 0.25
N GLY A 30 -11.61 -13.50 1.21
CA GLY A 30 -10.36 -13.78 1.91
C GLY A 30 -9.08 -13.38 1.16
N GLN A 31 -9.18 -12.82 -0.04
CA GLN A 31 -8.04 -12.35 -0.82
C GLN A 31 -8.23 -10.91 -1.27
N HIS A 32 -7.11 -10.22 -1.52
CA HIS A 32 -7.19 -9.00 -2.31
C HIS A 32 -7.37 -9.35 -3.78
N VAL A 33 -8.29 -8.68 -4.46
CA VAL A 33 -8.50 -8.91 -5.90
C VAL A 33 -8.35 -7.61 -6.67
N VAL A 34 -7.48 -7.62 -7.68
CA VAL A 34 -7.31 -6.53 -8.63
C VAL A 34 -8.11 -6.84 -9.88
N PHE A 35 -9.18 -6.11 -10.09
CA PHE A 35 -9.88 -6.08 -11.36
C PHE A 35 -9.22 -5.06 -12.26
N CYS A 36 -8.64 -5.56 -13.34
CA CYS A 36 -8.04 -4.76 -14.38
C CYS A 36 -9.00 -4.74 -15.58
N CYS A 37 -9.66 -3.60 -15.81
CA CYS A 37 -10.43 -3.42 -17.03
C CYS A 37 -9.58 -2.66 -18.03
N ILE A 38 -9.29 -3.34 -19.13
CA ILE A 38 -8.52 -2.77 -20.24
C ILE A 38 -9.34 -2.96 -21.51
N THR A 39 -9.43 -1.92 -22.32
CA THR A 39 -10.05 -2.03 -23.63
C THR A 39 -9.19 -2.94 -24.52
N PHE A 40 -9.81 -3.98 -25.10
CA PHE A 40 -9.09 -5.02 -25.85
C PHE A 40 -8.20 -4.47 -26.97
N GLY A 41 -8.63 -3.39 -27.64
CA GLY A 41 -7.86 -2.72 -28.68
C GLY A 41 -6.50 -2.18 -28.21
N ALA A 42 -6.40 -1.77 -26.94
CA ALA A 42 -5.16 -1.25 -26.34
C ALA A 42 -4.16 -2.38 -25.98
N LEU A 43 -4.65 -3.59 -25.69
CA LEU A 43 -3.79 -4.71 -25.30
C LEU A 43 -3.32 -5.56 -26.49
N ARG A 44 -4.15 -5.72 -27.52
CA ARG A 44 -3.89 -6.64 -28.65
C ARG A 44 -2.60 -6.31 -29.39
N ARG A 45 -2.29 -5.02 -29.56
CA ARG A 45 -1.17 -4.53 -30.40
C ARG A 45 0.13 -4.26 -29.65
N ASP A 46 0.12 -4.27 -28.31
CA ASP A 46 1.25 -3.82 -27.49
C ASP A 46 1.78 -4.95 -26.60
N LEU A 47 2.73 -5.71 -27.14
CA LEU A 47 3.37 -6.83 -26.44
C LEU A 47 4.10 -6.39 -25.16
N ALA A 48 4.59 -5.14 -25.10
CA ALA A 48 5.24 -4.61 -23.91
C ALA A 48 4.25 -4.44 -22.75
N ARG A 49 3.02 -3.98 -23.03
CA ARG A 49 1.96 -3.89 -21.99
C ARG A 49 1.54 -5.26 -21.48
N VAL A 50 1.38 -6.24 -22.37
CA VAL A 50 1.06 -7.63 -22.01
C VAL A 50 2.13 -8.21 -21.08
N ASN A 51 3.41 -8.06 -21.43
CA ASN A 51 4.52 -8.53 -20.60
C ASN A 51 4.58 -7.83 -19.24
N LYS A 52 4.33 -6.51 -19.19
CA LYS A 52 4.26 -5.74 -17.94
C LYS A 52 3.11 -6.20 -17.05
N LEU A 53 1.95 -6.50 -17.63
CA LEU A 53 0.80 -7.05 -16.91
C LEU A 53 1.10 -8.46 -16.37
N ALA A 54 1.72 -9.33 -17.16
CA ALA A 54 2.15 -10.66 -16.71
C ALA A 54 3.16 -10.56 -15.55
N ALA A 55 4.15 -9.67 -15.65
CA ALA A 55 5.10 -9.41 -14.57
C ALA A 55 4.42 -8.87 -13.31
N LEU A 56 3.40 -8.01 -13.45
CA LEU A 56 2.58 -7.56 -12.34
C LEU A 56 1.89 -8.74 -11.65
N VAL A 57 1.24 -9.64 -12.41
CA VAL A 57 0.54 -10.78 -11.82
C VAL A 57 1.48 -11.70 -11.10
N SER A 58 2.64 -12.03 -11.67
CA SER A 58 3.65 -12.82 -10.95
C SER A 58 4.05 -12.15 -9.62
N ARG A 59 4.23 -10.83 -9.64
CA ARG A 59 4.56 -10.04 -8.44
C ARG A 59 3.42 -9.95 -7.43
N LEU A 60 2.16 -9.93 -7.85
CA LEU A 60 0.99 -9.82 -6.97
C LEU A 60 0.49 -11.19 -6.47
N GLY A 61 0.52 -12.21 -7.32
CA GLY A 61 0.11 -13.59 -7.00
C GLY A 61 0.96 -14.22 -5.91
N SER A 62 2.26 -13.93 -5.87
CA SER A 62 3.15 -14.30 -4.76
C SER A 62 2.83 -13.59 -3.43
N ARG A 63 1.82 -12.71 -3.39
CA ARG A 63 1.52 -11.80 -2.28
C ARG A 63 0.03 -11.83 -1.89
N ASN A 64 -0.63 -12.97 -2.06
CA ASN A 64 -2.06 -13.20 -1.75
C ASN A 64 -3.01 -12.19 -2.42
N ALA A 65 -2.58 -11.62 -3.55
CA ALA A 65 -3.40 -10.75 -4.38
C ALA A 65 -3.66 -11.46 -5.71
N ARG A 66 -4.94 -11.72 -6.01
CA ARG A 66 -5.37 -12.28 -7.28
C ARG A 66 -5.56 -11.13 -8.27
N VAL A 67 -5.00 -11.28 -9.46
CA VAL A 67 -5.26 -10.32 -10.56
C VAL A 67 -6.23 -10.96 -11.52
N VAL A 68 -7.33 -10.24 -11.76
CA VAL A 68 -8.40 -10.64 -12.66
C VAL A 68 -8.51 -9.59 -13.74
N VAL A 69 -8.45 -10.01 -14.99
CA VAL A 69 -8.63 -9.11 -16.13
C VAL A 69 -10.08 -9.21 -16.60
N ILE A 70 -10.77 -8.08 -16.65
CA ILE A 70 -12.10 -7.98 -17.26
C ILE A 70 -11.92 -7.34 -18.62
N ILE A 71 -12.43 -8.00 -19.66
CA ILE A 71 -12.47 -7.42 -21.00
C ILE A 71 -13.87 -7.53 -21.60
N GLN A 72 -14.25 -6.45 -22.28
CA GLN A 72 -15.47 -6.34 -23.08
C GLN A 72 -15.20 -6.89 -24.49
N ALA A 73 -14.78 -8.15 -24.58
CA ALA A 73 -14.50 -8.82 -25.84
C ALA A 73 -15.02 -10.26 -25.80
N GLY A 74 -15.31 -10.84 -26.98
CA GLY A 74 -15.89 -12.18 -27.10
C GLY A 74 -14.99 -13.30 -26.55
N PHE A 75 -15.59 -14.46 -26.29
CA PHE A 75 -14.90 -15.62 -25.70
C PHE A 75 -13.56 -16.00 -26.37
N VAL A 76 -13.52 -16.06 -27.71
CA VAL A 76 -12.30 -16.39 -28.49
C VAL A 76 -11.17 -15.40 -28.20
N VAL A 77 -11.52 -14.12 -28.14
CA VAL A 77 -10.58 -13.03 -27.88
C VAL A 77 -9.99 -13.13 -26.46
N ASN A 78 -10.81 -13.55 -25.50
CA ASN A 78 -10.38 -13.72 -24.12
C ASN A 78 -9.43 -14.91 -23.96
N GLN A 79 -9.68 -15.98 -24.71
CA GLN A 79 -8.81 -17.14 -24.74
C GLN A 79 -7.44 -16.80 -25.32
N GLU A 80 -7.40 -16.10 -26.48
CA GLU A 80 -6.14 -15.61 -27.08
C GLU A 80 -5.35 -14.72 -26.11
N LEU A 81 -6.04 -13.85 -25.37
CA LEU A 81 -5.39 -13.01 -24.37
C LEU A 81 -4.82 -13.83 -23.21
N SER A 82 -5.59 -14.78 -22.69
CA SER A 82 -5.15 -15.66 -21.60
C SER A 82 -3.89 -16.45 -21.97
N GLU A 83 -3.84 -17.00 -23.18
CA GLU A 83 -2.66 -17.72 -23.68
C GLU A 83 -1.42 -16.82 -23.71
N ARG A 84 -1.58 -15.56 -24.13
CA ARG A 84 -0.49 -14.57 -24.13
C ARG A 84 -0.06 -14.12 -22.73
N LEU A 85 -0.93 -14.28 -21.74
CA LEU A 85 -0.67 -14.01 -20.32
C LEU A 85 -0.21 -15.27 -19.57
N ASP A 86 0.20 -16.31 -20.32
CA ASP A 86 0.73 -17.58 -19.82
C ASP A 86 -0.25 -18.35 -18.91
N SER A 87 -1.57 -18.13 -19.09
CA SER A 87 -2.66 -18.76 -18.32
C SER A 87 -2.66 -18.54 -16.81
N VAL A 88 -1.76 -17.71 -16.27
CA VAL A 88 -1.71 -17.39 -14.82
C VAL A 88 -2.77 -16.35 -14.44
N ILE A 89 -3.25 -15.59 -15.42
CA ILE A 89 -4.21 -14.51 -15.22
C ILE A 89 -5.61 -15.00 -15.58
N GLU A 90 -6.52 -14.92 -14.62
CA GLU A 90 -7.92 -15.18 -14.91
C GLU A 90 -8.52 -14.04 -15.72
N VAL A 91 -9.05 -14.38 -16.90
CA VAL A 91 -9.73 -13.42 -17.78
C VAL A 91 -11.23 -13.67 -17.70
N LEU A 92 -11.99 -12.72 -17.17
CA LEU A 92 -13.44 -12.79 -17.08
C LEU A 92 -14.10 -12.14 -18.29
N PHE A 93 -15.12 -12.82 -18.80
CA PHE A 93 -15.94 -12.38 -19.92
C PHE A 93 -17.16 -11.59 -19.41
N ASP A 94 -17.21 -10.29 -19.75
CA ASP A 94 -18.29 -9.37 -19.39
C ASP A 94 -18.95 -8.78 -20.66
N PRO A 95 -19.67 -9.61 -21.46
CA PRO A 95 -20.21 -9.20 -22.76
C PRO A 95 -21.25 -8.09 -22.67
N ASP A 96 -22.07 -8.13 -21.62
CA ASP A 96 -23.18 -7.19 -21.40
C ASP A 96 -22.73 -5.97 -20.59
N ASP A 97 -21.42 -5.87 -20.33
CA ASP A 97 -20.80 -4.77 -19.62
C ASP A 97 -21.44 -4.56 -18.23
N SER A 98 -21.89 -5.64 -17.61
CA SER A 98 -22.66 -5.63 -16.36
C SER A 98 -21.78 -5.31 -15.16
N VAL A 99 -20.63 -5.97 -15.07
CA VAL A 99 -19.66 -5.81 -13.98
C VAL A 99 -18.84 -4.55 -14.19
N SER A 100 -18.41 -4.32 -15.42
CA SER A 100 -17.71 -3.10 -15.82
C SER A 100 -18.57 -1.87 -15.50
N ARG A 101 -19.85 -1.83 -15.88
CA ARG A 101 -20.78 -0.73 -15.53
C ARG A 101 -21.00 -0.58 -14.03
N MET A 102 -21.07 -1.67 -13.28
CA MET A 102 -21.16 -1.62 -11.82
C MET A 102 -19.95 -0.90 -11.23
N PHE A 103 -18.73 -1.31 -11.62
CA PHE A 103 -17.52 -0.66 -11.13
C PHE A 103 -17.44 0.81 -11.55
N ARG A 104 -17.83 1.15 -12.78
CA ARG A 104 -17.92 2.55 -13.25
C ARG A 104 -18.88 3.38 -12.42
N GLY A 105 -20.06 2.85 -12.13
CA GLY A 105 -21.06 3.53 -11.29
C GLY A 105 -20.55 3.79 -9.86
N ILE A 106 -19.62 2.96 -9.38
CA ILE A 106 -19.01 3.12 -8.06
C ILE A 106 -17.84 4.12 -8.09
N SER A 107 -16.99 4.08 -9.12
CA SER A 107 -15.81 4.95 -9.25
C SER A 107 -16.08 6.29 -9.93
N GLY A 108 -17.22 6.47 -10.61
CA GLY A 108 -17.59 7.70 -11.31
C GLY A 108 -16.76 7.99 -12.57
N HIS A 109 -16.13 6.98 -13.17
CA HIS A 109 -15.24 7.14 -14.34
C HIS A 109 -15.48 6.07 -15.40
N ASP A 110 -15.32 6.46 -16.67
CA ASP A 110 -15.50 5.60 -17.85
C ASP A 110 -14.15 5.14 -18.43
N PRO A 111 -13.89 3.82 -18.58
CA PRO A 111 -12.72 3.26 -19.25
C PRO A 111 -12.65 3.56 -20.75
N VAL A 112 -13.67 4.19 -21.35
CA VAL A 112 -13.55 4.79 -22.69
C VAL A 112 -12.62 6.01 -22.65
N GLU A 113 -12.51 6.71 -21.52
CA GLU A 113 -11.67 7.91 -21.35
C GLU A 113 -10.26 7.61 -20.82
N SER A 114 -9.99 6.40 -20.33
CA SER A 114 -8.68 6.03 -19.75
C SER A 114 -8.20 4.66 -20.25
N PRO A 115 -6.94 4.51 -20.68
CA PRO A 115 -6.44 3.27 -21.27
C PRO A 115 -6.38 2.08 -20.31
N ALA A 116 -6.40 2.30 -18.99
CA ALA A 116 -6.57 1.26 -17.98
C ALA A 116 -7.18 1.81 -16.69
N VAL A 117 -8.11 1.04 -16.12
CA VAL A 117 -8.68 1.29 -14.80
C VAL A 117 -8.48 0.04 -13.94
N PHE A 118 -8.01 0.24 -12.71
CA PHE A 118 -7.82 -0.80 -11.71
C PHE A 118 -8.79 -0.60 -10.56
N TRP A 119 -9.61 -1.60 -10.27
CA TRP A 119 -10.45 -1.67 -9.08
C TRP A 119 -9.94 -2.73 -8.14
N ILE A 120 -9.97 -2.47 -6.84
CA ILE A 120 -9.40 -3.36 -5.85
C ILE A 120 -10.46 -3.74 -4.83
N LEU A 121 -10.71 -5.05 -4.74
CA LEU A 121 -11.48 -5.63 -3.64
C LEU A 121 -10.58 -5.97 -2.47
N GLY A 122 -11.07 -5.69 -1.26
CA GLY A 122 -10.46 -6.18 -0.03
C GLY A 122 -10.90 -7.62 0.27
N PRO A 123 -10.29 -8.28 1.28
CA PRO A 123 -10.65 -9.63 1.69
C PRO A 123 -12.12 -9.80 2.11
N ALA A 124 -12.77 -8.72 2.56
CA ALA A 124 -14.19 -8.67 2.88
C ALA A 124 -15.12 -8.64 1.66
N GLY A 125 -14.58 -8.56 0.44
CA GLY A 125 -15.34 -8.46 -0.81
C GLY A 125 -15.79 -7.04 -1.18
N ASP A 126 -15.54 -6.05 -0.33
CA ASP A 126 -15.84 -4.65 -0.62
C ASP A 126 -14.85 -4.05 -1.63
N LEU A 127 -15.32 -3.16 -2.50
CA LEU A 127 -14.42 -2.29 -3.25
C LEU A 127 -13.78 -1.33 -2.27
N VAL A 128 -12.45 -1.40 -2.15
CA VAL A 128 -11.67 -0.66 -1.15
C VAL A 128 -10.79 0.46 -1.74
N LYS A 129 -10.54 0.41 -3.07
CA LYS A 129 -9.81 1.44 -3.82
C LYS A 129 -9.97 1.27 -5.32
N TRP A 130 -9.79 2.35 -6.07
CA TRP A 130 -9.60 2.31 -7.51
C TRP A 130 -8.54 3.32 -7.97
N PHE A 131 -7.99 3.09 -9.16
CA PHE A 131 -6.98 3.93 -9.78
C PHE A 131 -7.20 4.02 -11.28
N ASN A 132 -6.97 5.20 -11.85
CA ASN A 132 -6.76 5.37 -13.29
C ASN A 132 -5.53 6.25 -13.55
N SER A 133 -4.96 6.09 -14.73
CA SER A 133 -3.98 7.04 -15.27
C SER A 133 -4.15 7.13 -16.78
N ASP A 134 -3.75 8.27 -17.32
CA ASP A 134 -3.74 8.54 -18.76
C ASP A 134 -2.66 7.71 -19.47
N ASP A 135 -1.72 7.15 -18.70
CA ASP A 135 -0.68 6.25 -19.14
C ASP A 135 -0.72 4.91 -18.36
N PHE A 136 -0.47 3.80 -19.03
CA PHE A 136 -0.58 2.46 -18.45
C PHE A 136 0.46 2.19 -17.35
N GLU A 137 1.65 2.76 -17.47
CA GLU A 137 2.79 2.45 -16.60
C GLU A 137 2.63 3.09 -15.22
N GLY A 138 2.26 4.37 -15.16
CA GLY A 138 1.94 5.08 -13.93
C GLY A 138 0.76 4.44 -13.19
N ALA A 139 -0.22 3.88 -13.92
CA ALA A 139 -1.30 3.13 -13.30
C ALA A 139 -0.81 1.82 -12.64
N LEU A 140 0.11 1.09 -13.31
CA LEU A 140 0.77 -0.08 -12.73
C LEU A 140 1.65 0.26 -11.53
N GLU A 141 2.41 1.35 -11.58
CA GLU A 141 3.24 1.81 -10.46
C GLU A 141 2.38 2.19 -9.24
N GLY A 142 1.27 2.89 -9.46
CA GLY A 142 0.30 3.19 -8.41
C GLY A 142 -0.27 1.95 -7.74
N LEU A 143 -0.62 0.94 -8.54
CA LEU A 143 -1.10 -0.36 -8.06
C LEU A 143 -0.03 -1.11 -7.25
N ILE A 144 1.19 -1.21 -7.77
CA ILE A 144 2.32 -1.85 -7.09
C ILE A 144 2.62 -1.13 -5.77
N SER A 145 2.63 0.20 -5.77
CA SER A 145 2.84 1.01 -4.58
C SER A 145 1.76 0.75 -3.53
N TYR A 146 0.49 0.71 -3.96
CA TYR A 146 -0.63 0.40 -3.08
C TYR A 146 -0.57 -1.01 -2.48
N PHE A 147 -0.24 -2.04 -3.27
CA PHE A 147 -0.08 -3.39 -2.75
C PHE A 147 1.17 -3.54 -1.89
N SER A 148 2.23 -2.80 -2.17
CA SER A 148 3.40 -2.74 -1.28
C SER A 148 3.06 -2.11 0.07
N ALA A 149 2.08 -1.21 0.10
CA ALA A 149 1.56 -0.61 1.33
C ALA A 149 0.56 -1.52 2.07
N ARG A 150 -0.51 -1.99 1.39
CA ARG A 150 -1.57 -2.79 2.01
C ARG A 150 -1.22 -4.25 2.25
N ARG A 151 -0.15 -4.79 1.64
CA ARG A 151 0.36 -6.16 1.90
C ARG A 151 0.51 -6.42 3.40
N LEU A 152 1.00 -5.42 4.12
CA LEU A 152 1.34 -5.56 5.52
C LEU A 152 0.11 -5.54 6.43
N ILE A 153 -1.06 -5.11 5.96
CA ILE A 153 -2.26 -5.06 6.81
C ILE A 153 -2.68 -6.51 7.14
N GLY A 154 -2.69 -6.84 8.43
CA GLY A 154 -2.90 -8.20 8.94
C GLY A 154 -1.61 -8.98 9.18
N ASP A 155 -0.46 -8.55 8.64
CA ASP A 155 0.84 -9.15 8.94
C ASP A 155 1.34 -8.69 10.32
N CYS A 156 2.15 -9.53 10.95
CA CYS A 156 2.94 -9.11 12.09
C CYS A 156 4.05 -8.16 11.65
N VAL A 157 4.35 -7.16 12.48
CA VAL A 157 5.55 -6.35 12.36
C VAL A 157 6.77 -7.29 12.35
N PRO A 158 7.70 -7.16 11.39
CA PRO A 158 8.86 -8.03 11.31
C PRO A 158 9.72 -7.84 12.54
N ASP A 159 10.19 -8.94 13.13
CA ASP A 159 11.13 -8.86 14.23
C ASP A 159 12.52 -8.50 13.71
N ALA A 160 12.95 -7.29 14.04
CA ALA A 160 14.22 -6.71 13.64
C ALA A 160 14.79 -5.84 14.78
N PRO A 161 16.13 -5.75 14.89
CA PRO A 161 16.76 -4.91 15.90
C PRO A 161 16.49 -3.43 15.61
N LEU A 162 15.93 -2.73 16.60
CA LEU A 162 15.81 -1.27 16.65
C LEU A 162 16.62 -0.74 17.82
N GLN A 163 16.98 0.55 17.76
CA GLN A 163 17.79 1.20 18.78
C GLN A 163 17.17 2.50 19.28
N GLN A 164 17.44 2.83 20.54
CA GLN A 164 17.09 4.12 21.15
C GLN A 164 18.16 4.51 22.17
N ILE A 165 18.52 5.80 22.24
CA ILE A 165 19.37 6.29 23.32
C ILE A 165 18.54 6.37 24.60
N GLN A 166 18.99 5.69 25.65
CA GLN A 166 18.47 5.80 27.00
C GLN A 166 19.63 6.01 27.95
N PHE A 167 19.53 7.03 28.82
CA PHE A 167 20.58 7.38 29.78
C PHE A 167 21.99 7.55 29.14
N GLY A 168 22.03 8.11 27.92
CA GLY A 168 23.27 8.34 27.17
C GLY A 168 23.84 7.10 26.47
N THR A 169 23.18 5.95 26.53
CA THR A 169 23.63 4.69 25.91
C THR A 169 22.64 4.20 24.86
N SER A 170 23.13 3.64 23.75
CA SER A 170 22.28 2.99 22.75
C SER A 170 21.78 1.63 23.27
N LEU A 171 20.48 1.54 23.55
CA LEU A 171 19.79 0.30 23.85
C LEU A 171 19.28 -0.32 22.55
N THR A 172 19.58 -1.60 22.32
CA THR A 172 19.03 -2.38 21.20
C THR A 172 17.94 -3.31 21.70
N PHE A 173 16.82 -3.40 20.99
CA PHE A 173 15.71 -4.29 21.31
C PHE A 173 15.05 -4.84 20.04
N GLY A 174 14.36 -5.98 20.17
CA GLY A 174 13.57 -6.57 19.10
C GLY A 174 12.27 -5.79 18.88
N SER A 175 11.97 -5.44 17.64
CA SER A 175 10.70 -4.77 17.32
C SER A 175 9.50 -5.66 17.58
N GLY A 176 9.60 -6.98 17.40
CA GLY A 176 8.49 -7.89 17.71
C GLY A 176 8.03 -7.77 19.17
N GLU A 177 8.97 -7.81 20.10
CA GLU A 177 8.70 -7.61 21.53
C GLU A 177 8.27 -6.17 21.84
N TRP A 178 8.90 -5.17 21.22
CA TRP A 178 8.57 -3.78 21.50
C TRP A 178 7.14 -3.40 21.11
N PHE A 179 6.64 -3.93 19.97
CA PHE A 179 5.27 -3.75 19.49
C PHE A 179 4.29 -4.75 20.11
N ALA A 180 4.77 -5.79 20.82
CA ALA A 180 3.91 -6.73 21.49
C ALA A 180 3.03 -6.01 22.51
N GLU A 181 1.75 -6.41 22.57
CA GLU A 181 0.75 -5.91 23.51
C GLU A 181 0.35 -4.43 23.42
N LYS A 182 1.04 -3.62 22.60
CA LYS A 182 0.79 -2.18 22.46
C LYS A 182 -0.04 -1.83 21.22
N ARG A 183 -0.74 -0.71 21.30
CA ARG A 183 -1.35 0.02 20.21
C ARG A 183 -0.45 1.18 19.84
N VAL A 184 0.17 1.15 18.66
CA VAL A 184 1.21 2.10 18.29
C VAL A 184 0.91 2.72 16.93
N VAL A 185 1.02 4.05 16.86
CA VAL A 185 1.07 4.77 15.60
C VAL A 185 2.53 4.98 15.23
N VAL A 186 2.93 4.58 14.03
CA VAL A 186 4.29 4.73 13.53
C VAL A 186 4.30 5.66 12.33
N CYS A 187 5.21 6.63 12.31
CA CYS A 187 5.59 7.37 11.11
C CYS A 187 7.01 6.97 10.68
N GLY A 188 7.13 6.41 9.48
CA GLY A 188 8.41 6.07 8.88
C GLY A 188 8.89 7.18 7.95
N VAL A 189 10.18 7.54 8.04
CA VAL A 189 10.76 8.62 7.23
C VAL A 189 12.05 8.23 6.51
N PRO A 190 12.35 8.85 5.34
CA PRO A 190 13.62 8.66 4.65
C PRO A 190 14.87 9.04 5.46
N GLY A 191 14.76 9.98 6.40
CA GLY A 191 15.87 10.31 7.27
C GLY A 191 15.68 11.54 8.13
N ALA A 192 16.38 11.53 9.27
CA ALA A 192 16.49 12.66 10.18
C ALA A 192 17.01 13.92 9.47
N PHE A 193 16.55 15.09 9.91
CA PHE A 193 16.94 16.42 9.40
C PHE A 193 16.67 16.72 7.91
N THR A 194 16.09 15.78 7.15
CA THR A 194 15.72 16.05 5.75
C THR A 194 14.51 17.01 5.68
N PRO A 195 14.41 17.89 4.65
CA PRO A 195 13.51 19.05 4.70
C PRO A 195 12.04 18.70 4.99
N ILE A 196 11.45 17.79 4.23
CA ILE A 196 10.04 17.41 4.37
C ILE A 196 9.79 16.67 5.70
N CYS A 197 10.72 15.80 6.10
CA CYS A 197 10.60 15.06 7.36
C CYS A 197 10.65 16.00 8.58
N ASN A 198 11.51 17.01 8.52
CA ASN A 198 11.76 17.93 9.63
C ASN A 198 10.76 19.09 9.70
N ARG A 199 10.21 19.54 8.57
CA ARG A 199 9.32 20.71 8.52
C ARG A 199 7.84 20.37 8.51
N GLU A 200 7.48 19.16 8.06
CA GLU A 200 6.08 18.79 7.83
C GLU A 200 5.70 17.49 8.55
N HIS A 201 6.40 16.39 8.22
CA HIS A 201 5.94 15.07 8.66
C HIS A 201 6.03 14.88 10.18
N LEU A 202 7.24 14.93 10.75
CA LEU A 202 7.45 14.74 12.20
C LEU A 202 6.72 15.81 13.05
N PRO A 203 6.77 17.12 12.73
CA PRO A 203 6.05 18.14 13.49
C PRO A 203 4.53 17.88 13.62
N GLY A 204 3.89 17.35 12.56
CA GLY A 204 2.48 16.96 12.62
C GLY A 204 2.22 15.87 13.67
N TYR A 205 3.10 14.87 13.77
CA TYR A 205 2.99 13.82 14.79
C TYR A 205 3.29 14.33 16.19
N ILE A 206 4.25 15.26 16.36
CA ILE A 206 4.53 15.90 17.65
C ILE A 206 3.28 16.64 18.15
N ALA A 207 2.64 17.43 17.28
CA ALA A 207 1.42 18.16 17.63
C ALA A 207 0.23 17.23 17.94
N ALA A 208 0.11 16.11 17.22
CA ALA A 208 -1.03 15.20 17.36
C ALA A 208 -0.83 14.08 18.39
N ALA A 209 0.39 13.84 18.91
CA ALA A 209 0.69 12.67 19.75
C ALA A 209 -0.21 12.56 20.98
N ALA A 210 -0.45 13.68 21.68
CA ALA A 210 -1.33 13.70 22.84
C ALA A 210 -2.78 13.33 22.51
N GLU A 211 -3.26 13.77 21.36
CA GLU A 211 -4.62 13.50 20.88
C GLU A 211 -4.76 12.08 20.36
N MET A 212 -3.75 11.55 19.65
CA MET A 212 -3.70 10.14 19.25
C MET A 212 -3.72 9.23 20.49
N CYS A 213 -2.95 9.54 21.53
CA CYS A 213 -3.00 8.75 22.76
C CYS A 213 -4.37 8.79 23.44
N ALA A 214 -5.11 9.90 23.33
CA ALA A 214 -6.47 10.01 23.85
C ALA A 214 -7.48 9.10 23.12
N THR A 215 -7.16 8.59 21.92
CA THR A 215 -8.00 7.60 21.21
C THR A 215 -7.68 6.14 21.62
N GLY A 216 -6.82 5.93 22.61
CA GLY A 216 -6.42 4.59 23.07
C GLY A 216 -5.18 4.02 22.35
N VAL A 217 -4.40 4.88 21.68
CA VAL A 217 -3.04 4.56 21.23
C VAL A 217 -2.11 4.64 22.45
N ASP A 218 -1.32 3.62 22.72
CA ASP A 218 -0.38 3.62 23.84
C ASP A 218 0.82 4.52 23.57
N HIS A 219 1.30 4.56 22.31
CA HIS A 219 2.49 5.32 21.95
C HIS A 219 2.54 5.75 20.49
N VAL A 220 3.23 6.87 20.21
CA VAL A 220 3.59 7.29 18.85
C VAL A 220 5.09 7.07 18.61
N VAL A 221 5.49 6.67 17.41
CA VAL A 221 6.88 6.41 17.07
C VAL A 221 7.26 7.01 15.72
N CYS A 222 8.45 7.60 15.64
CA CYS A 222 9.12 7.88 14.38
C CYS A 222 10.27 6.89 14.15
N ILE A 223 10.29 6.21 13.00
CA ILE A 223 11.38 5.29 12.60
C ILE A 223 12.11 5.84 11.38
N ALA A 224 13.44 5.78 11.40
CA ALA A 224 14.28 6.12 10.25
C ALA A 224 15.51 5.23 10.13
N VAL A 225 16.03 5.10 8.89
CA VAL A 225 17.34 4.49 8.63
C VAL A 225 18.44 5.52 8.93
N ASN A 226 18.64 5.73 10.22
CA ASN A 226 19.68 6.54 10.84
C ASN A 226 20.13 5.82 12.12
N ASP A 227 21.35 6.07 12.57
CA ASP A 227 21.83 5.53 13.84
C ASP A 227 21.14 6.19 15.05
N ALA A 228 21.25 5.56 16.21
CA ALA A 228 20.60 5.99 17.45
C ALA A 228 21.03 7.40 17.90
N TYR A 229 22.28 7.80 17.69
CA TYR A 229 22.79 9.10 18.12
C TYR A 229 22.20 10.24 17.27
N VAL A 230 22.09 10.02 15.95
CA VAL A 230 21.41 10.98 15.06
C VAL A 230 19.93 11.08 15.39
N MET A 231 19.25 9.96 15.63
CA MET A 231 17.83 9.96 16.00
C MET A 231 17.56 10.65 17.34
N ASP A 232 18.45 10.47 18.32
CA ASP A 232 18.41 11.13 19.63
C ASP A 232 18.72 12.64 19.56
N ALA A 233 19.71 13.04 18.77
CA ALA A 233 19.96 14.45 18.50
C ALA A 233 18.75 15.12 17.81
N TRP A 234 18.09 14.41 16.88
CA TRP A 234 16.89 14.90 16.21
C TRP A 234 15.69 15.01 17.17
N ALA A 235 15.53 14.04 18.08
CA ALA A 235 14.55 14.08 19.16
C ALA A 235 14.67 15.36 20.00
N ARG A 236 15.89 15.67 20.47
CA ARG A 236 16.19 16.89 21.22
C ARG A 236 15.94 18.16 20.41
N ALA A 237 16.37 18.18 19.16
CA ALA A 237 16.23 19.34 18.28
C ALA A 237 14.77 19.69 17.96
N THR A 238 13.86 18.71 18.07
CA THR A 238 12.44 18.87 17.73
C THR A 238 11.52 18.91 18.96
N ASN A 239 12.07 18.86 20.18
CA ASN A 239 11.34 18.91 21.45
C ASN A 239 10.18 17.89 21.51
N ILE A 240 10.45 16.63 21.18
CA ILE A 240 9.44 15.58 21.27
C ILE A 240 8.93 15.39 22.71
N SER A 241 7.63 15.13 22.86
CA SER A 241 7.02 14.77 24.15
C SER A 241 7.33 13.33 24.54
N ASP A 242 7.05 12.97 25.80
CA ASP A 242 7.12 11.60 26.32
C ASP A 242 6.19 10.59 25.61
N LYS A 243 5.16 11.07 24.90
CA LYS A 243 4.23 10.24 24.11
C LYS A 243 4.75 9.84 22.73
N LEU A 244 5.90 10.36 22.31
CA LEU A 244 6.51 10.05 21.02
C LEU A 244 7.93 9.54 21.25
N SER A 245 8.34 8.48 20.55
CA SER A 245 9.72 8.00 20.57
C SER A 245 10.37 7.98 19.20
N MET A 246 11.66 8.34 19.15
CA MET A 246 12.49 8.24 17.95
C MET A 246 13.24 6.91 18.00
N LEU A 247 12.92 5.98 17.10
CA LEU A 247 13.60 4.68 17.02
C LEU A 247 14.51 4.61 15.79
N ALA A 248 15.74 4.18 16.01
CA ALA A 248 16.75 4.02 14.98
C ALA A 248 16.71 2.62 14.37
N ASP A 249 16.54 2.56 13.05
CA ASP A 249 16.76 1.38 12.22
C ASP A 249 18.11 1.53 11.49
N GLY A 250 19.20 1.68 12.25
CA GLY A 250 20.50 2.11 11.71
C GLY A 250 21.06 1.20 10.61
N SER A 251 20.75 -0.10 10.65
CA SER A 251 21.15 -1.07 9.61
C SER A 251 20.08 -1.32 8.55
N GLY A 252 18.91 -0.67 8.64
CA GLY A 252 17.80 -0.85 7.70
C GLY A 252 17.12 -2.22 7.76
N CYS A 253 17.32 -3.00 8.84
CA CYS A 253 16.80 -4.36 8.96
C CYS A 253 15.27 -4.35 9.04
N PHE A 254 14.72 -3.46 9.86
CA PHE A 254 13.28 -3.30 9.99
C PHE A 254 12.67 -2.85 8.66
N THR A 255 13.25 -1.81 8.05
CA THR A 255 12.81 -1.25 6.77
C THR A 255 12.83 -2.29 5.64
N ARG A 256 13.85 -3.15 5.60
CA ARG A 256 13.92 -4.28 4.64
C ARG A 256 12.87 -5.34 4.94
N GLY A 257 12.68 -5.72 6.20
CA GLY A 257 11.64 -6.67 6.63
C GLY A 257 10.23 -6.21 6.24
N MET A 258 9.99 -4.90 6.33
CA MET A 258 8.74 -4.27 5.90
C MET A 258 8.61 -4.16 4.36
N GLY A 259 9.67 -4.41 3.60
CA GLY A 259 9.68 -4.21 2.14
C GLY A 259 9.60 -2.75 1.72
N LEU A 260 10.01 -1.81 2.59
CA LEU A 260 9.87 -0.36 2.41
C LEU A 260 11.21 0.32 2.12
N THR A 261 12.17 -0.41 1.58
CA THR A 261 13.47 0.16 1.22
C THR A 261 13.36 1.11 0.04
N LEU A 262 14.07 2.24 0.12
CA LEU A 262 14.16 3.30 -0.89
C LEU A 262 15.63 3.57 -1.20
N ASP A 263 16.00 3.55 -2.47
CA ASP A 263 17.36 3.87 -2.91
C ASP A 263 17.48 5.36 -3.22
N LEU A 264 18.26 6.09 -2.41
CA LEU A 264 18.55 7.51 -2.57
C LEU A 264 20.05 7.76 -2.76
N ARG A 265 20.78 6.80 -3.36
CA ARG A 265 22.21 6.99 -3.69
C ARG A 265 22.44 8.20 -4.61
N GLY A 266 21.54 8.46 -5.55
CA GLY A 266 21.60 9.65 -6.42
C GLY A 266 21.52 10.98 -5.66
N SER A 267 21.00 10.97 -4.43
CA SER A 267 20.94 12.13 -3.53
C SER A 267 21.99 12.08 -2.42
N GLY A 268 22.94 11.13 -2.48
CA GLY A 268 23.99 10.96 -1.47
C GLY A 268 23.52 10.35 -0.14
N LEU A 269 22.33 9.77 -0.08
CA LEU A 269 21.73 9.27 1.18
C LEU A 269 21.83 7.74 1.35
N GLY A 270 22.14 7.01 0.28
CA GLY A 270 22.20 5.54 0.31
C GLY A 270 20.82 4.90 0.39
N MET A 271 20.75 3.71 0.99
CA MET A 271 19.49 2.98 1.20
C MET A 271 18.76 3.54 2.43
N ARG A 272 17.51 3.94 2.26
CA ARG A 272 16.65 4.57 3.26
C ARG A 272 15.29 3.88 3.36
N SER A 273 14.43 4.38 4.25
CA SER A 273 13.02 3.99 4.29
C SER A 273 12.21 4.85 3.34
N ARG A 274 11.19 4.26 2.70
CA ARG A 274 10.06 5.01 2.15
C ARG A 274 9.36 5.79 3.26
N ARG A 275 8.64 6.85 2.89
CA ARG A 275 7.76 7.55 3.81
C ARG A 275 6.45 6.78 3.98
N TYR A 276 6.05 6.54 5.21
CA TYR A 276 4.79 5.85 5.52
C TYR A 276 4.25 6.23 6.90
N ALA A 277 3.01 5.85 7.14
CA ALA A 277 2.41 5.79 8.46
C ALA A 277 1.65 4.47 8.63
N MET A 278 1.73 3.87 9.80
CA MET A 278 0.97 2.66 10.13
C MET A 278 0.38 2.72 11.52
N TYR A 279 -0.70 1.98 11.72
CA TYR A 279 -1.27 1.69 13.03
C TYR A 279 -1.08 0.20 13.31
N VAL A 280 -0.50 -0.11 14.46
CA VAL A 280 -0.18 -1.46 14.90
C VAL A 280 -0.94 -1.75 16.19
N GLU A 281 -1.60 -2.90 16.28
CA GLU A 281 -2.18 -3.41 17.52
C GLU A 281 -1.58 -4.77 17.85
N ARG A 282 -0.94 -4.87 19.02
CA ARG A 282 -0.37 -6.11 19.57
C ARG A 282 0.54 -6.82 18.56
N GLY A 283 1.43 -6.06 17.93
CA GLY A 283 2.35 -6.54 16.91
C GLY A 283 1.75 -6.76 15.52
N VAL A 284 0.43 -6.63 15.34
CA VAL A 284 -0.23 -6.78 14.03
C VAL A 284 -0.50 -5.42 13.40
N ILE A 285 -0.16 -5.26 12.13
CA ILE A 285 -0.39 -4.01 11.40
C ILE A 285 -1.87 -3.93 11.01
N ILE A 286 -2.61 -3.01 11.61
CA ILE A 286 -4.06 -2.81 11.38
C ILE A 286 -4.30 -1.83 10.23
N HIS A 287 -3.40 -0.87 10.05
CA HIS A 287 -3.51 0.09 8.96
C HIS A 287 -2.14 0.48 8.43
N MET A 288 -2.05 0.78 7.12
CA MET A 288 -0.81 1.18 6.47
C MET A 288 -1.07 2.18 5.32
N ASN A 289 -0.39 3.32 5.38
CA ASN A 289 -0.35 4.36 4.34
C ASN A 289 1.11 4.58 3.92
N VAL A 290 1.49 4.19 2.70
CA VAL A 290 2.82 4.48 2.14
C VAL A 290 2.70 5.57 1.10
N GLU A 291 3.63 6.53 1.11
CA GLU A 291 3.67 7.57 0.09
C GLU A 291 4.17 7.04 -1.25
N ALA A 292 3.57 7.54 -2.33
CA ALA A 292 4.02 7.27 -3.68
C ALA A 292 5.31 8.04 -4.03
N GLY A 293 5.54 9.19 -3.40
CA GLY A 293 6.70 10.05 -3.65
C GLY A 293 7.27 10.64 -2.35
N PHE A 294 7.92 11.79 -2.46
CA PHE A 294 8.57 12.45 -1.33
C PHE A 294 7.64 13.31 -0.48
N ASP A 295 6.48 13.69 -1.02
CA ASP A 295 5.43 14.47 -0.36
C ASP A 295 4.86 13.78 0.90
N VAL A 296 4.08 14.53 1.67
CA VAL A 296 3.30 14.06 2.82
C VAL A 296 1.82 14.27 2.48
N ARG A 297 1.10 13.19 2.14
CA ARG A 297 -0.30 13.27 1.70
C ARG A 297 -1.23 12.27 2.36
N VAL A 298 -0.73 11.05 2.56
CA VAL A 298 -1.51 9.95 3.15
C VAL A 298 -0.91 9.48 4.47
N SER A 299 0.38 9.75 4.69
CA SER A 299 1.10 9.43 5.91
C SER A 299 1.08 10.55 6.95
N ASP A 300 0.39 11.67 6.69
CA ASP A 300 0.31 12.78 7.64
C ASP A 300 -0.47 12.42 8.91
N ALA A 301 -0.15 13.13 10.00
CA ALA A 301 -0.76 12.89 11.30
C ALA A 301 -2.27 13.14 11.31
N ALA A 302 -2.81 14.09 10.53
CA ALA A 302 -4.24 14.37 10.48
C ALA A 302 -5.01 13.24 9.78
N SER A 303 -4.43 12.61 8.76
CA SER A 303 -4.97 11.39 8.14
C SER A 303 -5.00 10.22 9.12
N MET A 304 -3.95 10.03 9.93
CA MET A 304 -3.93 8.98 10.96
C MET A 304 -4.92 9.27 12.09
N LEU A 305 -5.02 10.52 12.54
CA LEU A 305 -5.95 10.90 13.60
C LEU A 305 -7.43 10.75 13.16
N ARG A 306 -7.76 11.10 11.91
CA ARG A 306 -9.10 10.83 11.35
C ARG A 306 -9.42 9.34 11.33
N LEU A 307 -8.43 8.50 11.03
CA LEU A 307 -8.60 7.05 11.03
C LEU A 307 -8.83 6.50 12.44
N LEU A 308 -8.12 7.01 13.45
CA LEU A 308 -8.26 6.55 14.83
C LEU A 308 -9.57 6.96 15.50
N LYS A 309 -10.25 7.98 14.97
CA LYS A 309 -11.53 8.49 15.46
C LYS A 309 -12.75 7.91 14.75
N ALA A 310 -12.55 7.14 13.68
CA ALA A 310 -13.60 6.52 12.88
C ALA A 310 -14.02 5.18 13.48
#